data_AF-A0ABD2GJF5-F1
#
_entry.id   AF-A0ABD2GJF5-F1
#
_cell.length_a   1.000
_cell.length_b   1.000
_cell.length_c   1.000
_cell.angle_alpha   90.00
_cell.angle_beta   90.00
_cell.angle_gamma   90.00
#
_symmetry.space_group_name_H-M   'P 1'
#
loop_
_entity.id
_entity.type
_entity.pdbx_description
1 polymer ?
#
loop_
_entity_poly.entity_id
_entity_poly.type
_entity_poly.pdbx_seq_one_letter_code
_entity_poly.pdbx_strand_id
1 'polypeptide(L)'
;MTNQSKANQSNTNKKEKEESQRDDNTDVVYKDAGHCSRNTHNLLLGLTILGVVMGSLFGALLRYMSVKDYAALTMISFPGDILMRMLKMLILPLIISSLITGLAGLDARSSGRMGSRAMLYYMSTTVIAATLGVILVLSIHPGNPKLRGGGATTTSVQKNPEVSSLDAFLDLLRNMFPENLVQACFQQVQTVLKKVPVMVENQTEPYH
;
A
#
# COMPACT_ATOMS: atom_id res chain seq x y z
N MET A 1 70.39 2.86 -32.42
CA MET A 1 69.13 3.53 -32.02
C MET A 1 67.99 2.51 -31.89
N THR A 2 68.10 1.53 -30.97
CA THR A 2 67.18 0.37 -30.95
C THR A 2 66.69 -0.05 -29.55
N ASN A 3 67.03 0.66 -28.48
CA ASN A 3 66.67 0.25 -27.11
C ASN A 3 65.52 1.04 -26.44
N GLN A 4 65.03 2.14 -27.02
CA GLN A 4 63.86 2.85 -26.45
C GLN A 4 62.51 2.34 -26.96
N SER A 5 62.47 1.65 -28.11
CA SER A 5 61.22 1.18 -28.71
C SER A 5 60.63 -0.04 -27.98
N LYS A 6 61.46 -0.95 -27.44
CA LYS A 6 60.99 -2.16 -26.75
C LYS A 6 60.41 -1.90 -25.35
N ALA A 7 60.88 -0.86 -24.65
CA ALA A 7 60.38 -0.51 -23.32
C ALA A 7 58.98 0.13 -23.36
N ASN A 8 58.66 0.84 -24.44
CA ASN A 8 57.35 1.48 -24.61
C ASN A 8 56.25 0.45 -24.91
N GLN A 9 56.58 -0.58 -25.70
CA GLN A 9 55.64 -1.64 -26.10
C GLN A 9 55.26 -2.59 -24.94
N SER A 10 56.16 -2.77 -23.97
CA SER A 10 55.91 -3.57 -22.76
C SER A 10 54.91 -2.90 -21.81
N ASN A 11 54.96 -1.56 -21.71
CA ASN A 11 54.03 -0.79 -20.86
C ASN A 11 52.62 -0.70 -21.47
N THR A 12 52.50 -0.70 -22.80
CA THR A 12 51.19 -0.72 -23.48
C THR A 12 50.49 -2.06 -23.26
N ASN A 13 51.22 -3.18 -23.37
CA ASN A 13 50.66 -4.52 -23.17
C ASN A 13 50.21 -4.79 -21.73
N LYS A 14 50.85 -4.16 -20.73
CA LYS A 14 50.46 -4.31 -19.32
C LYS A 14 49.18 -3.51 -19.00
N LYS A 15 49.02 -2.34 -19.62
CA LYS A 15 47.84 -1.47 -19.43
C LYS A 15 46.58 -2.07 -20.07
N GLU A 16 46.71 -2.70 -21.24
CA GLU A 16 45.60 -3.41 -21.91
C GLU A 16 45.13 -4.64 -21.10
N LYS A 17 46.02 -5.33 -20.39
CA LYS A 17 45.65 -6.46 -19.51
C LYS A 17 44.91 -6.02 -18.24
N GLU A 18 45.19 -4.83 -17.70
CA GLU A 18 44.52 -4.30 -16.51
C GLU A 18 43.15 -3.68 -16.83
N GLU A 19 42.96 -3.09 -18.02
CA GLU A 19 41.65 -2.65 -18.52
C GLU A 19 40.75 -3.84 -18.87
N SER A 20 41.27 -4.83 -19.62
CA SER A 20 40.46 -6.01 -20.01
C SER A 20 39.97 -6.84 -18.83
N GLN A 21 40.70 -6.85 -17.70
CA GLN A 21 40.32 -7.62 -16.50
C GLN A 21 39.37 -6.85 -15.55
N ARG A 22 39.24 -5.52 -15.70
CA ARG A 22 38.28 -4.71 -14.95
C ARG A 22 36.86 -4.77 -15.54
N ASP A 23 36.77 -4.94 -16.86
CA ASP A 23 35.48 -5.11 -17.55
C ASP A 23 34.88 -6.49 -17.23
N ASP A 24 35.69 -7.55 -17.23
CA ASP A 24 35.22 -8.93 -16.98
C ASP A 24 34.58 -9.10 -15.58
N ASN A 25 35.13 -8.48 -14.53
CA ASN A 25 34.57 -8.57 -13.17
C ASN A 25 33.26 -7.77 -12.98
N THR A 26 33.08 -6.69 -13.74
CA THR A 26 31.81 -5.93 -13.75
C THR A 26 30.76 -6.69 -14.55
N ASP A 27 31.19 -7.42 -15.57
CA ASP A 27 30.33 -8.25 -16.38
C ASP A 27 29.78 -9.45 -15.60
N VAL A 28 30.55 -10.10 -14.70
CA VAL A 28 30.02 -11.23 -13.89
C VAL A 28 28.86 -10.82 -12.98
N VAL A 29 28.85 -9.59 -12.46
CA VAL A 29 27.74 -9.07 -11.62
C VAL A 29 26.48 -8.75 -12.45
N TYR A 30 26.62 -8.51 -13.76
CA TYR A 30 25.49 -8.29 -14.68
C TYR A 30 25.13 -9.55 -15.52
N LYS A 31 25.99 -10.56 -15.59
CA LYS A 31 25.80 -11.74 -16.47
C LYS A 31 24.83 -12.78 -15.91
N ASP A 32 24.58 -12.78 -14.60
CA ASP A 32 23.52 -13.61 -14.00
C ASP A 32 22.11 -13.04 -14.22
N ALA A 33 22.00 -11.87 -14.86
CA ALA A 33 20.75 -11.37 -15.45
C ALA A 33 20.57 -11.81 -16.93
N GLY A 34 21.49 -12.62 -17.48
CA GLY A 34 21.61 -12.91 -18.91
C GLY A 34 20.76 -14.07 -19.46
N HIS A 35 20.06 -14.85 -18.64
CA HIS A 35 19.09 -15.85 -19.15
C HIS A 35 17.68 -15.26 -19.37
N CYS A 36 17.46 -13.99 -19.02
CA CYS A 36 16.17 -13.31 -19.21
C CYS A 36 16.10 -12.51 -20.52
N SER A 37 16.70 -13.00 -21.60
CA SER A 37 16.58 -12.39 -22.93
C SER A 37 16.03 -13.39 -23.94
N ARG A 38 14.72 -13.62 -23.85
CA ARG A 38 13.92 -14.15 -24.98
C ARG A 38 12.43 -13.81 -24.94
N ASN A 39 11.91 -13.18 -23.87
CA ASN A 39 10.49 -12.88 -23.71
C ASN A 39 10.24 -11.51 -23.01
N THR A 40 10.91 -10.46 -23.46
CA THR A 40 10.82 -9.10 -22.88
C THR A 40 9.42 -8.48 -22.94
N HIS A 41 8.49 -9.05 -23.71
CA HIS A 41 7.09 -8.60 -23.78
C HIS A 41 6.33 -8.74 -22.45
N ASN A 42 6.68 -9.70 -21.59
CA ASN A 42 5.96 -9.99 -20.34
C ASN A 42 6.87 -9.92 -19.09
N LEU A 43 8.00 -9.22 -19.20
CA LEU A 43 9.04 -9.20 -18.17
C LEU A 43 8.51 -8.72 -16.81
N LEU A 44 7.77 -7.60 -16.80
CA LEU A 44 7.24 -7.00 -15.57
C LEU A 44 6.24 -7.94 -14.89
N LEU A 45 5.33 -8.54 -15.66
CA LEU A 45 4.36 -9.52 -15.16
C LEU A 45 5.09 -10.69 -14.50
N GLY A 46 6.09 -11.26 -15.18
CA GLY A 46 6.91 -12.35 -14.66
C GLY A 46 7.61 -11.99 -13.34
N LEU A 47 8.21 -10.81 -13.27
CA LEU A 47 8.87 -10.30 -12.06
C LEU A 47 7.90 -10.13 -10.89
N THR A 48 6.69 -9.60 -11.13
CA THR A 48 5.69 -9.42 -10.05
C THR A 48 5.18 -10.75 -9.51
N ILE A 49 4.92 -11.74 -10.38
CA ILE A 49 4.48 -13.07 -9.97
C ILE A 49 5.60 -13.76 -9.19
N LEU A 50 6.83 -13.73 -9.71
CA LEU A 50 7.99 -14.30 -9.01
C LEU A 50 8.22 -13.62 -7.66
N GLY A 51 8.07 -12.30 -7.59
CA GLY A 51 8.17 -11.53 -6.34
C GLY A 51 7.14 -11.93 -5.29
N VAL A 52 5.88 -12.14 -5.68
CA VAL A 52 4.82 -12.61 -4.77
C VAL A 52 5.10 -14.03 -4.28
N VAL A 53 5.52 -14.94 -5.16
CA VAL A 53 5.83 -16.33 -4.81
C VAL A 53 7.04 -16.39 -3.87
N MET A 54 8.14 -15.74 -4.22
CA MET A 54 9.35 -15.69 -3.40
C MET A 54 9.10 -14.99 -2.06
N GLY A 55 8.36 -13.87 -2.07
CA GLY A 55 7.99 -13.15 -0.84
C GLY A 55 7.12 -13.98 0.10
N SER A 56 6.16 -14.73 -0.45
CA SER A 56 5.28 -15.62 0.32
C SER A 56 6.05 -16.82 0.91
N LEU A 57 6.93 -17.45 0.12
CA LEU A 57 7.79 -18.54 0.58
C LEU A 57 8.77 -18.07 1.66
N PHE A 58 9.41 -16.93 1.45
CA PHE A 58 10.34 -16.34 2.40
C PHE A 58 9.62 -15.97 3.71
N GLY A 59 8.45 -15.32 3.64
CA GLY A 59 7.62 -15.02 4.81
C GLY A 59 7.17 -16.28 5.58
N ALA A 60 6.80 -17.36 4.88
CA ALA A 60 6.47 -18.64 5.50
C ALA A 60 7.69 -19.29 6.17
N LEU A 61 8.86 -19.23 5.54
CA LEU A 61 10.11 -19.77 6.08
C LEU A 61 10.56 -19.01 7.35
N LEU A 62 10.49 -17.67 7.34
CA LEU A 62 10.75 -16.86 8.53
C LEU A 62 9.82 -17.21 9.69
N ARG A 63 8.54 -17.48 9.39
CA ARG A 63 7.56 -17.93 10.38
C ARG A 63 7.87 -19.35 10.89
N TYR A 64 8.32 -20.25 10.03
CA TYR A 64 8.72 -21.61 10.40
C TYR A 64 9.93 -21.61 11.34
N MET A 65 10.91 -20.74 11.10
CA MET A 65 12.10 -20.58 11.95
C MET A 65 11.82 -19.80 13.25
N SER A 66 10.58 -19.34 13.47
CA SER A 66 10.12 -18.63 14.67
C SER A 66 11.04 -17.47 15.12
N VAL A 67 11.57 -16.72 14.16
CA VAL A 67 12.39 -15.52 14.46
C VAL A 67 11.48 -14.47 15.11
N LYS A 68 11.69 -14.21 16.41
CA LYS A 68 10.90 -13.24 17.20
C LYS A 68 11.59 -11.90 17.42
N ASP A 69 12.73 -11.70 16.77
CA ASP A 69 13.49 -10.45 16.89
C ASP A 69 12.81 -9.32 16.10
N TYR A 70 12.15 -8.41 16.83
CA TYR A 70 11.46 -7.26 16.26
C TYR A 70 12.36 -6.38 15.38
N ALA A 71 13.64 -6.26 15.73
CA ALA A 71 14.62 -5.49 14.96
C ALA A 71 14.88 -6.11 13.57
N ALA A 72 15.03 -7.44 13.50
CA ALA A 72 15.24 -8.15 12.23
C ALA A 72 13.99 -8.09 11.33
N LEU A 73 12.79 -8.18 11.94
CA LEU A 73 11.52 -8.06 11.22
C LEU A 73 11.30 -6.65 10.64
N THR A 74 11.80 -5.62 11.33
CA THR A 74 11.70 -4.24 10.83
C THR A 74 12.67 -4.00 9.66
N MET A 75 13.87 -4.58 9.72
CA MET A 75 14.84 -4.49 8.62
C MET A 75 14.37 -5.22 7.36
N ILE A 76 13.68 -6.36 7.50
CA ILE A 76 13.16 -7.09 6.32
C ILE A 76 11.94 -6.41 5.68
N SER A 77 11.09 -5.71 6.47
CA SER A 77 9.93 -4.97 5.92
C SER A 77 10.31 -3.61 5.31
N PHE A 78 11.46 -3.05 5.69
CA PHE A 78 11.94 -1.74 5.27
C PHE A 78 11.84 -1.45 3.75
N PRO A 79 12.31 -2.32 2.83
CA PRO A 79 12.16 -2.05 1.39
C PRO A 79 10.69 -1.94 0.95
N GLY A 80 9.78 -2.71 1.56
CA GLY A 80 8.34 -2.62 1.31
C GLY A 80 7.75 -1.31 1.84
N ASP A 81 8.22 -0.84 3.00
CA ASP A 81 7.78 0.43 3.58
C ASP A 81 8.21 1.63 2.72
N ILE A 82 9.43 1.60 2.16
CA ILE A 82 9.89 2.65 1.22
C ILE A 82 9.03 2.62 -0.05
N LEU A 83 8.77 1.44 -0.63
CA LEU A 83 7.89 1.31 -1.80
C LEU A 83 6.52 1.92 -1.52
N MET A 84 5.92 1.60 -0.38
CA MET A 84 4.63 2.13 0.03
C MET A 84 4.64 3.66 0.22
N ARG A 85 5.75 4.25 0.69
CA ARG A 85 5.90 5.71 0.80
C ARG A 85 6.02 6.36 -0.58
N MET A 86 6.79 5.77 -1.49
CA MET A 86 6.93 6.25 -2.87
C MET A 86 5.58 6.26 -3.61
N LEU A 87 4.80 5.16 -3.51
CA LEU A 87 3.49 5.09 -4.14
C LEU A 87 2.51 6.12 -3.56
N LYS A 88 2.46 6.28 -2.23
CA LYS A 88 1.58 7.26 -1.58
C LYS A 88 1.87 8.71 -1.99
N MET A 89 3.14 9.06 -2.17
CA MET A 89 3.53 10.40 -2.64
C MET A 89 3.01 10.71 -4.05
N LEU A 90 2.93 9.70 -4.92
CA LEU A 90 2.47 9.86 -6.30
C LEU A 90 0.94 9.94 -6.42
N ILE A 91 0.19 9.34 -5.50
CA ILE A 91 -1.28 9.25 -5.59
C ILE A 91 -1.93 10.65 -5.65
N LEU A 92 -1.54 11.57 -4.78
CA LEU A 92 -2.15 12.90 -4.69
C LEU A 92 -2.05 13.71 -6.01
N PRO A 93 -0.85 13.96 -6.57
CA PRO A 93 -0.73 14.73 -7.82
C PRO A 93 -1.35 14.02 -9.03
N LEU A 94 -1.27 12.68 -9.10
CA LEU A 94 -1.82 11.92 -10.21
C LEU A 94 -3.35 11.97 -10.25
N ILE A 95 -4.02 11.84 -9.11
CA ILE A 95 -5.49 11.92 -9.06
C ILE A 95 -5.97 13.31 -9.48
N ILE A 96 -5.39 14.38 -8.92
CA ILE A 96 -5.84 15.75 -9.20
C ILE A 96 -5.63 16.10 -10.67
N SER A 97 -4.43 15.87 -11.21
CA SER A 97 -4.12 16.17 -12.61
C SER A 97 -4.94 15.34 -13.60
N SER A 98 -5.16 14.06 -13.31
CA SER A 98 -5.96 13.16 -14.14
C SER A 98 -7.44 13.56 -14.15
N LEU A 99 -8.02 13.92 -12.99
CA LEU A 99 -9.42 14.36 -12.91
C LEU A 99 -9.64 15.70 -13.63
N ILE A 100 -8.74 16.68 -13.42
CA ILE A 100 -8.84 17.98 -14.09
C ILE A 100 -8.75 17.80 -15.61
N THR A 101 -7.74 17.08 -16.09
CA THR A 101 -7.52 16.88 -17.53
C THR A 101 -8.64 16.05 -18.16
N GLY A 102 -9.11 15.01 -17.46
CA GLY A 102 -10.19 14.15 -17.94
C GLY A 102 -11.53 14.87 -18.06
N LEU A 103 -11.83 15.79 -17.14
CA LEU A 103 -13.05 16.59 -17.19
C LEU A 103 -12.94 17.79 -18.13
N ALA A 104 -11.77 18.42 -18.24
CA ALA A 104 -11.56 19.58 -19.11
C ALA A 104 -11.70 19.25 -20.61
N GLY A 105 -11.42 18.00 -21.01
CA GLY A 105 -11.53 17.56 -22.40
C GLY A 105 -12.95 17.18 -22.85
N LEU A 106 -13.96 17.28 -21.98
CA LEU A 106 -15.33 16.83 -22.24
C LEU A 106 -16.33 17.97 -22.07
N ASP A 107 -17.30 18.07 -22.97
CA ASP A 107 -18.45 18.97 -22.82
C ASP A 107 -19.28 18.63 -21.58
N ALA A 108 -19.85 19.64 -20.91
CA ALA A 108 -20.66 19.44 -19.70
C ALA A 108 -21.81 18.43 -19.88
N ARG A 109 -22.45 18.43 -21.07
CA ARG A 109 -23.56 17.52 -21.38
C ARG A 109 -23.10 16.08 -21.59
N SER A 110 -21.92 15.86 -22.18
CA SER A 110 -21.39 14.52 -22.40
C SER A 110 -20.81 13.96 -21.09
N SER A 111 -20.07 14.78 -20.33
CA SER A 111 -19.54 14.45 -19.01
C SER A 111 -20.65 14.03 -18.02
N GLY A 112 -21.77 14.77 -17.96
CA GLY A 112 -22.90 14.40 -17.11
C GLY A 112 -23.59 13.08 -17.50
N ARG A 113 -23.69 12.76 -18.79
CA ARG A 113 -24.25 11.48 -19.27
C ARG A 113 -23.32 10.31 -19.01
N MET A 114 -22.02 10.53 -19.16
CA MET A 114 -21.01 9.52 -18.85
C MET A 114 -20.95 9.25 -17.34
N GLY A 115 -20.94 10.31 -16.52
CA GLY A 115 -20.95 10.24 -15.06
C GLY A 115 -22.20 9.56 -14.50
N SER A 116 -23.40 9.90 -14.99
CA SER A 116 -24.63 9.27 -14.50
C SER A 116 -24.72 7.77 -14.83
N ARG A 117 -24.26 7.35 -16.03
CA ARG A 117 -24.13 5.93 -16.38
C ARG A 117 -23.13 5.21 -15.49
N ALA A 118 -21.97 5.82 -15.24
CA ALA A 118 -20.96 5.26 -14.34
C ALA A 118 -21.49 5.14 -12.90
N MET A 119 -22.19 6.16 -12.40
CA MET A 119 -22.78 6.14 -11.06
C MET A 119 -23.81 5.03 -10.89
N LEU A 120 -24.71 4.85 -11.88
CA LEU A 120 -25.71 3.79 -11.85
C LEU A 120 -25.05 2.39 -11.92
N TYR A 121 -24.01 2.24 -12.74
CA TYR A 121 -23.23 1.00 -12.84
C TYR A 121 -22.51 0.66 -11.53
N TYR A 122 -21.85 1.63 -10.90
CA TYR A 122 -21.16 1.41 -9.63
C TYR A 122 -22.13 1.13 -8.48
N MET A 123 -23.26 1.85 -8.40
CA MET A 123 -24.27 1.62 -7.36
C MET A 123 -24.88 0.22 -7.47
N SER A 124 -25.32 -0.18 -8.66
CA SER A 124 -25.92 -1.51 -8.86
C SER A 124 -24.92 -2.63 -8.57
N THR A 125 -23.70 -2.54 -9.09
CA THR A 125 -22.66 -3.56 -8.86
C THR A 125 -22.25 -3.63 -7.39
N THR A 126 -22.13 -2.48 -6.69
CA THR A 126 -21.76 -2.45 -5.26
C THR A 126 -22.84 -3.08 -4.38
N VAL A 127 -24.12 -2.82 -4.65
CA VAL A 127 -25.23 -3.45 -3.91
C VAL A 127 -25.24 -4.97 -4.12
N ILE A 128 -25.06 -5.42 -5.37
CA ILE A 128 -24.98 -6.86 -5.68
C ILE A 128 -23.76 -7.50 -4.99
N ALA A 129 -22.59 -6.87 -5.05
CA ALA A 129 -21.39 -7.37 -4.42
C ALA A 129 -21.50 -7.40 -2.88
N ALA A 130 -22.07 -6.36 -2.27
CA ALA A 130 -22.26 -6.28 -0.82
C ALA A 130 -23.26 -7.32 -0.31
N THR A 131 -24.39 -7.50 -1.00
CA THR A 131 -25.39 -8.52 -0.65
C THR A 131 -24.80 -9.93 -0.76
N LEU A 132 -24.09 -10.23 -1.85
CA LEU A 132 -23.37 -11.51 -1.99
C LEU A 132 -22.30 -11.70 -0.90
N GLY A 133 -21.54 -10.65 -0.57
CA GLY A 133 -20.54 -10.69 0.50
C GLY A 133 -21.14 -10.99 1.87
N VAL A 134 -22.27 -10.35 2.21
CA VAL A 134 -23.02 -10.59 3.45
C VAL A 134 -23.59 -12.01 3.48
N ILE A 135 -24.18 -12.50 2.38
CA ILE A 135 -24.69 -13.87 2.30
C ILE A 135 -23.53 -14.87 2.50
N LEU A 136 -22.39 -14.65 1.85
CA LEU A 136 -21.26 -15.57 1.91
C LEU A 136 -20.61 -15.62 3.31
N VAL A 137 -20.40 -14.45 3.95
CA VAL A 137 -19.82 -14.38 5.30
C VAL A 137 -20.76 -14.97 6.35
N LEU A 138 -22.07 -14.75 6.22
CA LEU A 138 -23.08 -15.36 7.09
C LEU A 138 -23.35 -16.82 6.77
N SER A 139 -22.98 -17.33 5.59
CA SER A 139 -23.12 -18.77 5.30
C SER A 139 -21.91 -19.54 5.81
N ILE A 140 -20.70 -19.06 5.50
CA ILE A 140 -19.44 -19.72 5.86
C ILE A 140 -19.08 -19.48 7.33
N HIS A 141 -19.54 -18.38 7.93
CA HIS A 141 -19.15 -17.93 9.28
C HIS A 141 -17.64 -18.05 9.53
N PRO A 142 -16.79 -17.39 8.72
CA PRO A 142 -15.35 -17.46 8.90
C PRO A 142 -14.96 -16.86 10.25
N GLY A 143 -14.10 -17.55 11.01
CA GLY A 143 -13.60 -17.07 12.29
C GLY A 143 -14.34 -17.58 13.53
N ASN A 144 -15.22 -18.58 13.39
CA ASN A 144 -15.79 -19.28 14.54
C ASN A 144 -14.67 -19.76 15.50
N PRO A 145 -14.60 -19.25 16.75
CA PRO A 145 -13.48 -19.52 17.66
C PRO A 145 -13.40 -20.99 18.08
N LYS A 146 -14.50 -21.75 17.92
CA LYS A 146 -14.60 -23.19 18.20
C LYS A 146 -13.79 -24.05 17.22
N LEU A 147 -13.45 -23.55 16.03
CA LEU A 147 -12.65 -24.26 15.02
C LEU A 147 -11.15 -23.92 15.12
N ARG A 148 -10.77 -22.95 15.96
CA ARG A 148 -9.38 -22.55 16.18
C ARG A 148 -8.78 -23.42 17.29
N GLY A 149 -8.40 -24.65 16.93
CA GLY A 149 -7.87 -25.70 17.83
C GLY A 149 -6.48 -25.43 18.44
N GLY A 150 -6.28 -24.25 19.03
CA GLY A 150 -5.07 -23.89 19.76
C GLY A 150 -5.28 -22.56 20.46
N GLY A 151 -5.09 -22.53 21.78
CA GLY A 151 -5.44 -21.45 22.70
C GLY A 151 -4.84 -20.08 22.35
N ALA A 152 -5.46 -19.38 21.40
CA ALA A 152 -5.25 -17.98 21.18
C ALA A 152 -6.18 -17.23 22.12
N THR A 153 -5.61 -16.77 23.24
CA THR A 153 -6.11 -15.73 24.14
C THR A 153 -7.14 -14.87 23.43
N THR A 154 -8.38 -14.86 23.94
CA THR A 154 -9.39 -13.86 23.61
C THR A 154 -8.80 -12.50 23.90
N THR A 155 -8.09 -11.92 22.93
CA THR A 155 -7.76 -10.51 22.91
C THR A 155 -9.11 -9.82 22.99
N SER A 156 -9.38 -9.19 24.14
CA SER A 156 -10.53 -8.34 24.35
C SER A 156 -10.59 -7.38 23.17
N VAL A 157 -11.55 -7.60 22.27
CA VAL A 157 -11.85 -6.64 21.21
C VAL A 157 -12.17 -5.36 21.95
N GLN A 158 -11.27 -4.38 21.89
CA GLN A 158 -11.51 -3.06 22.46
C GLN A 158 -12.85 -2.60 21.88
N LYS A 159 -13.83 -2.42 22.77
CA LYS A 159 -15.15 -1.94 22.40
C LYS A 159 -14.94 -0.52 21.89
N ASN A 160 -14.84 -0.37 20.58
CA ASN A 160 -14.74 0.93 19.90
C ASN A 160 -15.88 1.81 20.45
N PRO A 161 -15.66 3.10 20.78
CA PRO A 161 -16.75 4.01 21.09
C PRO A 161 -17.91 3.80 20.11
N GLU A 162 -19.13 3.64 20.63
CA GLU A 162 -20.33 3.52 19.81
C GLU A 162 -20.48 4.81 19.01
N VAL A 163 -19.99 4.79 17.77
CA VAL A 163 -20.20 5.85 16.80
C VAL A 163 -21.64 5.74 16.31
N SER A 164 -22.41 6.81 16.47
CA SER A 164 -23.76 6.85 15.91
C SER A 164 -23.65 6.81 14.38
N SER A 165 -24.50 6.02 13.72
CA SER A 165 -24.53 5.98 12.25
C SER A 165 -24.82 7.35 11.63
N LEU A 166 -25.54 8.20 12.36
CA LEU A 166 -25.80 9.59 11.97
C LEU A 166 -24.51 10.41 11.99
N ASP A 167 -23.67 10.26 13.02
CA ASP A 167 -22.38 10.96 13.10
C ASP A 167 -21.45 10.55 11.96
N ALA A 168 -21.40 9.27 11.62
CA ALA A 168 -20.63 8.77 10.48
C ALA A 168 -21.13 9.34 9.14
N PHE A 169 -22.45 9.46 8.95
CA PHE A 169 -23.02 10.08 7.76
C PHE A 169 -22.74 11.59 7.70
N LEU A 170 -22.85 12.30 8.83
CA LEU A 170 -22.49 13.71 8.91
C LEU A 170 -21.00 13.92 8.64
N ASP A 171 -20.13 13.04 9.11
CA ASP A 171 -18.69 13.10 8.84
C ASP A 171 -18.36 12.83 7.38
N LEU A 172 -19.09 11.93 6.71
CA LEU A 172 -18.97 11.75 5.26
C LEU A 172 -19.28 13.05 4.51
N LEU A 173 -20.38 13.72 4.86
CA LEU A 173 -20.76 14.98 4.23
C LEU A 173 -19.75 16.11 4.52
N ARG A 174 -19.24 16.18 5.76
CA ARG A 174 -18.19 17.14 6.13
C ARG A 174 -16.90 16.91 5.35
N ASN A 175 -16.51 15.66 5.14
CA ASN A 175 -15.33 15.32 4.34
C ASN A 175 -15.54 15.52 2.82
N MET A 176 -16.79 15.54 2.34
CA MET A 176 -17.12 15.86 0.94
C MET A 176 -16.90 17.35 0.62
N PHE A 177 -17.14 18.22 1.59
CA PHE A 177 -16.96 19.67 1.47
C PHE A 177 -15.96 20.16 2.53
N PRO A 178 -14.64 19.97 2.31
CA PRO A 178 -13.64 20.36 3.30
C PRO A 178 -13.57 21.88 3.46
N GLU A 179 -13.27 22.33 4.69
CA GLU A 179 -13.04 23.74 5.01
C GLU A 179 -11.80 24.33 4.33
N ASN A 180 -10.80 23.49 4.04
CA ASN A 180 -9.56 23.88 3.40
C ASN A 180 -9.05 22.77 2.46
N LEU A 181 -8.80 23.13 1.20
CA LEU A 181 -8.36 22.19 0.18
C LEU A 181 -6.98 21.59 0.47
N VAL A 182 -6.05 22.40 0.97
CA VAL A 182 -4.68 21.94 1.31
C VAL A 182 -4.73 20.99 2.49
N GLN A 183 -5.53 21.33 3.51
CA GLN A 183 -5.72 20.50 4.71
C GLN A 183 -6.36 19.14 4.36
N ALA A 184 -7.35 19.13 3.47
CA ALA A 184 -8.04 17.90 3.03
C ALA A 184 -7.10 16.88 2.37
N CYS A 185 -5.96 17.31 1.82
CA CYS A 185 -4.98 16.42 1.20
C CYS A 185 -4.23 15.54 2.22
N PHE A 186 -4.22 15.90 3.51
CA PHE A 186 -3.47 15.18 4.55
C PHE A 186 -4.24 14.94 5.86
N GLN A 187 -5.42 15.52 6.03
CA GLN A 187 -6.27 15.36 7.22
C GLN A 187 -7.70 15.00 6.84
N GLN A 188 -8.32 14.16 7.66
CA GLN A 188 -9.73 13.79 7.57
C GLN A 188 -10.45 14.14 8.88
N VAL A 189 -11.67 14.66 8.78
CA VAL A 189 -12.51 15.01 9.93
C VAL A 189 -13.19 13.76 10.47
N GLN A 190 -13.10 13.55 11.78
CA GLN A 190 -13.79 12.49 12.52
C GLN A 190 -14.39 13.04 13.81
N THR A 191 -15.67 12.77 14.06
CA THR A 191 -16.34 13.09 15.32
C THR A 191 -15.99 12.08 16.40
N VAL A 192 -15.62 12.59 17.58
CA VAL A 192 -15.37 11.78 18.77
C VAL A 192 -16.40 12.19 19.83
N LEU A 193 -17.30 11.26 20.17
CA LEU A 193 -18.26 11.48 21.24
C LEU A 193 -17.56 11.39 22.60
N LYS A 194 -17.45 12.54 23.28
CA LYS A 194 -17.02 12.59 24.69
C LYS A 194 -18.27 12.61 25.57
N LYS A 195 -18.49 11.56 26.35
CA LYS A 195 -19.51 11.57 27.41
C LYS A 195 -19.02 12.50 28.53
N VAL A 196 -19.62 13.69 28.65
CA VAL A 196 -19.36 14.60 29.78
C VAL A 196 -20.40 14.28 30.86
N PRO A 197 -20.00 13.82 32.06
CA PRO A 197 -20.94 13.66 33.16
C PRO A 197 -21.41 15.05 33.59
N VAL A 198 -22.69 15.36 33.35
CA VAL A 198 -23.33 16.54 33.95
C VAL A 198 -23.70 16.13 35.36
N MET A 199 -23.02 16.70 36.36
CA MET A 199 -23.45 16.61 37.75
C MET A 199 -24.75 17.41 37.87
N VAL A 200 -25.88 16.72 37.98
CA VAL A 200 -27.14 17.34 38.37
C VAL A 200 -27.05 17.57 39.88
N GLU A 201 -26.67 18.79 40.29
CA GLU A 201 -26.83 19.23 41.67
C GLU A 201 -28.32 19.13 42.01
N ASN A 202 -28.68 18.15 42.83
CA ASN A 202 -30.06 17.96 43.26
C ASN A 202 -30.42 19.07 44.24
N GLN A 203 -30.97 20.18 43.75
CA GLN A 203 -31.46 21.30 44.57
C GLN A 203 -32.76 20.97 45.35
N THR A 204 -32.84 19.80 45.99
CA THR A 204 -33.92 19.48 46.93
C THR A 204 -33.38 18.85 48.20
N GLU A 205 -32.63 19.63 49.00
CA GLU A 205 -32.70 19.48 50.45
C GLU A 205 -33.15 20.82 51.04
N PRO A 206 -34.39 20.94 51.55
CA PRO A 206 -34.76 22.08 52.37
C PRO A 206 -34.09 21.93 53.74
N TYR A 207 -33.40 22.98 54.19
CA TYR A 207 -33.00 23.15 55.58
C TYR A 207 -34.23 23.04 56.48
N HIS A 208 -34.27 22.04 57.38
CA HIS A 208 -34.71 22.11 58.78
C HIS A 208 -34.48 20.78 59.48
#